data_AF-W6KNU1-F1
#
_entry.id   AF-W6KNU1-F1
#
_cell.length_a   1.000
_cell.length_b   1.000
_cell.length_c   1.000
_cell.angle_alpha   90.00
_cell.angle_beta   90.00
_cell.angle_gamma   90.00
#
_symmetry.space_group_name_H-M   'P 1'
#
loop_
_entity.id
_entity.type
_entity.pdbx_description
1 polymer ?
#
loop_
_entity_poly.entity_id
_entity_poly.type
_entity_poly.pdbx_seq_one_letter_code
_entity_poly.pdbx_strand_id
1 'polypeptide(L)'
;MPKNACTAVHVAAHLECQVCFDTWSDPIQLNCGHIFCMHCVPASITRCHICNTRILAMQPPGEYIVQETLKVPVLCSSCGWRGTRKMASAHRCDSREVHSMFESYPRLNDDEWFKLATNQSSQPPRVAIPVEYQETVAGIQLGTTGRRNA
;
A
#
# COMPACT_ATOMS: atom_id res chain seq x y z
N MET A 1 10.06 -2.30 -12.51
CA MET A 1 9.26 -1.89 -11.34
C MET A 1 9.73 -2.67 -10.13
N PRO A 2 9.81 -2.06 -8.95
CA PRO A 2 10.15 -2.80 -7.76
C PRO A 2 9.01 -3.77 -7.45
N LYS A 3 9.36 -5.04 -7.16
CA LYS A 3 8.39 -6.14 -7.00
C LYS A 3 7.43 -5.98 -5.79
N ASN A 4 7.65 -4.96 -4.97
CA ASN A 4 6.89 -4.61 -3.77
C ASN A 4 5.98 -3.38 -3.95
N ALA A 5 5.71 -2.94 -5.18
CA ALA A 5 4.87 -1.75 -5.40
C ALA A 5 3.41 -1.96 -4.94
N CYS A 6 2.89 -3.18 -5.10
CA CYS A 6 1.58 -3.57 -4.57
C CYS A 6 1.76 -4.22 -3.21
N THR A 7 1.17 -3.68 -2.15
CA THR A 7 1.23 -4.19 -0.77
C THR A 7 -0.12 -4.69 -0.30
N ALA A 8 -0.16 -5.68 0.59
CA ALA A 8 -1.43 -6.14 1.13
C ALA A 8 -2.13 -5.06 1.97
N VAL A 9 -3.45 -4.98 1.84
CA VAL A 9 -4.28 -4.10 2.68
C VAL A 9 -4.32 -4.60 4.12
N HIS A 10 -4.28 -5.92 4.30
CA HIS A 10 -4.22 -6.60 5.58
C HIS A 10 -3.33 -7.84 5.45
N VAL A 11 -2.36 -7.97 6.36
CA VAL A 11 -1.42 -9.09 6.38
C VAL A 11 -1.85 -10.04 7.51
N ALA A 12 -2.41 -11.20 7.13
CA ALA A 12 -2.67 -12.24 8.10
C ALA A 12 -1.34 -12.90 8.50
N ALA A 13 -1.10 -13.09 9.80
CA ALA A 13 0.17 -13.61 10.31
C ALA A 13 0.60 -14.95 9.66
N HIS A 14 -0.36 -15.80 9.28
CA HIS A 14 -0.09 -17.09 8.63
C HIS A 14 0.24 -16.99 7.13
N LEU A 15 0.14 -15.81 6.52
CA LEU A 15 0.50 -15.52 5.13
C LEU A 15 1.63 -14.49 5.02
N GLU A 16 2.31 -14.16 6.13
CA GLU A 16 3.28 -13.09 6.22
C GLU A 16 4.70 -13.53 5.87
N CYS A 17 5.35 -12.79 4.98
CA CYS A 17 6.79 -12.94 4.75
C CYS A 17 7.58 -12.27 5.89
N GLN A 18 8.38 -13.05 6.61
CA GLN A 18 9.21 -12.59 7.73
C GLN A 18 10.42 -11.71 7.35
N VAL A 19 10.48 -11.23 6.11
CA VAL A 19 11.55 -10.36 5.60
C VAL A 19 10.99 -9.00 5.18
N CYS A 20 9.90 -8.98 4.39
CA CYS A 20 9.26 -7.74 3.96
C CYS A 20 7.99 -7.37 4.75
N PHE A 21 7.56 -8.23 5.68
CA PHE A 21 6.37 -8.07 6.52
C PHE A 21 5.07 -7.84 5.73
N ASP A 22 5.04 -8.34 4.49
CA ASP A 22 3.89 -8.29 3.61
C ASP A 22 3.51 -9.73 3.22
N THR A 23 2.33 -9.92 2.65
CA THR A 23 1.95 -11.23 2.11
C THR A 23 2.83 -11.63 0.94
N TRP A 24 3.11 -12.93 0.81
CA TRP A 24 4.09 -13.42 -0.15
C TRP A 24 3.79 -12.99 -1.60
N SER A 25 4.80 -12.45 -2.29
CA SER A 25 4.81 -12.30 -3.75
C SER A 25 5.74 -13.35 -4.34
N ASP A 26 5.22 -14.20 -5.23
CA ASP A 26 5.94 -15.37 -5.77
C ASP A 26 6.55 -16.20 -4.63
N PRO A 27 5.71 -16.84 -3.77
CA PRO A 27 6.19 -17.53 -2.58
C PRO A 27 7.15 -18.68 -2.93
N ILE A 28 8.22 -18.80 -2.16
CA ILE A 28 9.20 -19.87 -2.27
C ILE A 28 9.42 -20.51 -0.90
N GLN A 29 9.36 -21.83 -0.86
CA GLN A 29 9.62 -22.66 0.30
C GLN A 29 11.06 -23.18 0.25
N LEU A 30 11.79 -22.98 1.34
CA LEU A 30 13.13 -23.53 1.52
C LEU A 30 13.06 -25.00 1.95
N ASN A 31 14.16 -25.74 1.82
CA ASN A 31 14.27 -27.12 2.31
C ASN A 31 14.01 -27.29 3.83
N CYS A 32 14.07 -26.22 4.62
CA CYS A 32 13.70 -26.24 6.04
C CYS A 32 12.21 -26.00 6.31
N GLY A 33 11.39 -25.77 5.26
CA GLY A 33 9.95 -25.59 5.36
C GLY A 33 9.47 -24.14 5.44
N HIS A 34 10.34 -23.17 5.77
CA HIS A 34 9.97 -21.75 5.82
C HIS A 34 9.74 -21.15 4.44
N ILE A 35 8.77 -20.22 4.36
CA ILE A 35 8.28 -19.62 3.11
C ILE A 35 8.57 -18.11 3.10
N PHE A 36 9.09 -17.63 1.97
CA PHE A 36 9.44 -16.22 1.75
C PHE A 36 8.97 -15.76 0.37
N CYS A 37 8.98 -14.46 0.09
CA CYS A 37 8.92 -13.98 -1.30
C CYS A 37 10.19 -14.41 -2.04
N MET A 38 10.08 -14.76 -3.33
CA MET A 38 11.26 -15.08 -4.15
C MET A 38 12.32 -13.96 -4.13
N HIS A 39 11.90 -12.69 -4.10
CA HIS A 39 12.83 -11.56 -4.04
C HIS A 39 13.44 -11.33 -2.65
N CYS A 40 12.86 -11.90 -1.59
CA CYS A 40 13.36 -11.80 -0.22
C CYS A 40 14.49 -12.80 0.07
N VAL A 41 14.69 -13.79 -0.79
CA VAL A 41 15.77 -14.78 -0.70
C VAL A 41 16.60 -14.74 -1.99
N PRO A 42 17.40 -13.66 -2.21
CA PRO A 42 18.29 -13.60 -3.35
C PRO A 42 19.39 -14.66 -3.25
N ALA A 43 20.06 -14.97 -4.37
CA ALA A 43 21.08 -16.02 -4.44
C ALA A 43 22.27 -15.84 -3.48
N SER A 44 22.50 -14.62 -2.96
CA SER A 44 23.53 -14.35 -1.94
C SER A 44 23.15 -14.87 -0.54
N ILE A 45 21.87 -15.13 -0.27
CA ILE A 45 21.41 -15.71 0.98
C ILE A 45 21.56 -17.22 0.94
N THR A 46 22.46 -17.74 1.78
CA THR A 46 22.78 -19.18 1.85
C THR A 46 22.17 -19.89 3.05
N ARG A 47 21.52 -19.14 3.95
CA ARG A 47 20.94 -19.63 5.21
C ARG A 47 19.56 -19.02 5.45
N CYS A 48 18.65 -19.80 6.01
CA CYS A 48 17.30 -19.36 6.33
C CYS A 48 17.31 -18.27 7.42
N HIS A 49 16.56 -17.18 7.22
CA HIS A 49 16.46 -16.08 8.18
C HIS A 49 15.75 -16.43 9.50
N ILE A 50 14.98 -17.52 9.54
CA ILE A 50 14.20 -17.92 10.71
C ILE A 50 14.95 -18.96 11.56
N CYS A 51 15.45 -20.03 10.94
CA CYS A 51 16.07 -21.15 11.66
C CYS A 51 17.57 -21.34 11.38
N ASN A 52 18.18 -20.50 10.54
CA ASN A 52 19.61 -20.56 10.20
C ASN A 52 20.10 -21.87 9.51
N THR A 53 19.18 -22.73 9.07
CA THR A 53 19.48 -23.92 8.26
C THR A 53 20.04 -23.52 6.90
N ARG A 54 21.03 -24.27 6.38
CA ARG A 54 21.58 -24.06 5.04
C ARG A 54 20.51 -24.30 3.97
N ILE A 55 20.48 -23.41 2.99
CA ILE A 55 19.56 -23.49 1.85
C ILE A 55 20.19 -24.41 0.81
N LEU A 56 19.52 -25.53 0.54
CA LEU A 56 19.95 -26.54 -0.44
C LEU A 56 18.99 -26.62 -1.64
N ALA A 57 17.72 -26.31 -1.41
CA ALA A 57 16.68 -26.34 -2.42
C ALA A 57 15.64 -25.26 -2.14
N MET A 58 15.04 -24.77 -3.23
CA MET A 58 13.99 -23.76 -3.25
C MET A 58 12.89 -24.26 -4.18
N GLN A 59 11.66 -24.37 -3.67
CA GLN A 59 10.52 -24.94 -4.39
C GLN A 59 9.26 -24.10 -4.13
N PRO A 60 8.26 -24.08 -5.00
CA PRO A 60 6.97 -23.50 -4.64
C PRO A 60 6.37 -24.23 -3.42
N PRO A 61 5.72 -23.53 -2.48
CA PRO A 61 5.01 -24.20 -1.40
C PRO A 61 3.78 -24.95 -1.94
N GLY A 62 3.13 -25.72 -1.07
CA GLY A 62 1.90 -26.44 -1.42
C GLY A 62 0.86 -25.52 -2.07
N GLU A 63 0.15 -26.05 -3.07
CA GLU A 63 -0.75 -25.28 -3.93
C GLU A 63 -1.79 -24.47 -3.14
N TYR A 64 -2.33 -25.04 -2.06
CA TYR A 64 -3.27 -24.33 -1.19
C TYR A 64 -2.71 -23.00 -0.66
N ILE A 65 -1.46 -22.99 -0.19
CA ILE A 65 -0.80 -21.79 0.33
C ILE A 65 -0.67 -20.74 -0.78
N VAL A 66 -0.31 -21.17 -1.98
CA VAL A 66 -0.23 -20.28 -3.15
C VAL A 66 -1.59 -19.69 -3.47
N GLN A 67 -2.64 -20.52 -3.55
CA GLN A 67 -4.00 -20.07 -3.89
C GLN A 67 -4.57 -19.11 -2.85
N GLU A 68 -4.35 -19.34 -1.55
CA GLU A 68 -4.78 -18.41 -0.51
C GLU A 68 -4.04 -17.07 -0.60
N THR A 69 -2.72 -17.11 -0.85
CA THR A 69 -1.92 -15.89 -1.04
C THR A 69 -2.43 -15.07 -2.23
N LEU A 70 -2.78 -15.72 -3.34
CA LEU A 70 -3.25 -15.06 -4.55
C LEU A 70 -4.57 -14.29 -4.38
N LYS A 71 -5.37 -14.64 -3.37
CA LYS A 71 -6.66 -13.99 -3.04
C LYS A 71 -6.48 -12.73 -2.19
N VAL A 72 -5.32 -12.53 -1.57
CA VAL A 72 -5.08 -11.39 -0.67
C VAL A 72 -5.32 -10.07 -1.41
N PRO A 73 -6.15 -9.15 -0.86
CA PRO A 73 -6.36 -7.81 -1.40
C PRO A 73 -5.12 -6.94 -1.23
N VAL A 74 -4.78 -6.17 -2.27
CA VAL A 74 -3.57 -5.35 -2.31
C VAL A 74 -3.86 -3.97 -2.88
N LEU A 75 -3.01 -3.00 -2.51
CA LEU A 75 -3.00 -1.65 -3.03
C LEU A 75 -1.62 -1.33 -3.60
N CYS A 76 -1.56 -0.65 -4.75
CA CYS A 76 -0.32 -0.10 -5.27
C CYS A 76 -0.02 1.20 -4.54
N SER A 77 1.07 1.25 -3.78
CA SER A 77 1.47 2.44 -3.03
C SER A 77 1.82 3.63 -3.92
N SER A 78 2.10 3.37 -5.20
CA SER A 78 2.53 4.42 -6.14
C SER A 78 1.36 5.09 -6.86
N CYS A 79 0.33 4.35 -7.30
CA CYS A 79 -0.79 4.92 -8.07
C CYS A 79 -2.18 4.62 -7.47
N GLY A 80 -2.24 3.99 -6.30
CA GLY A 80 -3.50 3.66 -5.63
C GLY A 80 -4.30 2.52 -6.27
N TRP A 81 -3.78 1.85 -7.31
CA TRP A 81 -4.45 0.69 -7.93
C TRP A 81 -4.79 -0.38 -6.89
N ARG A 82 -5.98 -0.98 -7.01
CA ARG A 82 -6.47 -2.01 -6.08
C ARG A 82 -6.77 -3.30 -6.85
N GLY A 83 -6.46 -4.42 -6.22
CA GLY A 83 -6.77 -5.73 -6.78
C GLY A 83 -6.38 -6.83 -5.82
N THR A 84 -6.18 -8.04 -6.33
CA THR A 84 -5.62 -9.15 -5.55
C THR A 84 -4.14 -9.35 -5.85
N ARG A 85 -3.43 -10.13 -5.03
CA ARG A 85 -2.06 -10.56 -5.33
C ARG A 85 -1.91 -11.17 -6.72
N LYS A 86 -2.90 -11.96 -7.15
CA LYS A 86 -2.94 -12.49 -8.52
C LYS A 86 -2.91 -11.39 -9.57
N MET A 87 -3.80 -10.39 -9.43
CA MET A 87 -3.90 -9.28 -10.37
C MET A 87 -2.64 -8.38 -10.34
N ALA A 88 -1.99 -8.25 -9.18
CA ALA A 88 -0.82 -7.41 -9.00
C ALA A 88 0.39 -7.85 -9.81
N SER A 89 0.53 -9.14 -10.12
CA SER A 89 1.59 -9.65 -10.98
C SER A 89 1.59 -9.01 -12.39
N ALA A 90 0.39 -8.69 -12.89
CA ALA A 90 0.17 -8.04 -14.18
C ALA A 90 0.09 -6.51 -14.08
N HIS A 91 0.00 -5.96 -12.86
CA HIS A 91 -0.04 -4.51 -12.67
C HIS A 91 1.26 -3.87 -13.18
N ARG A 92 1.12 -2.78 -13.94
CA ARG A 92 2.21 -1.91 -14.38
C ARG A 92 1.82 -0.50 -13.94
N CYS A 93 2.56 0.04 -12.99
CA CYS A 93 2.34 1.37 -12.45
C CYS A 93 2.95 2.45 -13.35
N ASP A 94 2.16 3.37 -13.90
CA ASP A 94 2.72 4.62 -14.42
C ASP A 94 2.95 5.57 -13.24
N SER A 95 4.18 5.63 -12.73
CA SER A 95 4.55 6.46 -11.58
C SER A 95 4.49 7.97 -11.85
N ARG A 96 4.02 8.40 -13.02
CA ARG A 96 3.74 9.80 -13.33
C ARG A 96 2.40 10.28 -12.76
N GLU A 97 1.51 9.34 -12.44
CA GLU A 97 0.25 9.60 -11.74
C GLU A 97 0.36 9.07 -10.31
N VAL A 98 1.18 9.75 -9.49
CA VAL A 98 1.24 9.48 -8.06
C VAL A 98 -0.04 9.98 -7.41
N HIS A 99 -1.04 9.11 -7.28
CA HIS A 99 -2.18 9.40 -6.40
C HIS A 99 -1.65 9.36 -4.96
N SER A 100 -1.33 10.53 -4.42
CA SER A 100 -1.05 10.65 -2.99
C SER A 100 -2.27 10.12 -2.23
N MET A 101 -2.07 9.39 -1.12
CA MET A 101 -3.20 9.06 -0.24
C MET A 101 -4.00 10.32 0.11
N PHE A 102 -3.32 11.46 0.26
CA PHE A 102 -3.92 12.77 0.50
C PHE A 102 -4.87 13.27 -0.60
N GLU A 103 -4.69 12.81 -1.83
CA GLU A 103 -5.50 13.18 -2.99
C GLU A 103 -6.80 12.38 -3.05
N SER A 104 -6.79 11.16 -2.49
CA SER A 104 -7.98 10.33 -2.29
C SER A 104 -8.71 10.59 -0.98
N TYR A 105 -8.09 11.31 -0.04
CA TYR A 105 -8.74 11.70 1.20
C TYR A 105 -9.78 12.78 0.90
N PRO A 106 -11.06 12.59 1.28
CA PRO A 106 -12.04 13.64 1.13
C PRO A 106 -11.59 14.86 1.93
N ARG A 107 -11.63 16.04 1.32
CA ARG A 107 -11.34 17.31 1.99
C ARG A 107 -12.52 17.67 2.87
N LEU A 108 -12.58 17.01 4.03
CA LEU A 108 -13.62 17.20 5.02
C LEU A 108 -13.21 18.28 6.02
N ASN A 109 -14.17 19.11 6.42
CA ASN A 109 -14.02 19.99 7.58
C ASN A 109 -14.19 19.20 8.90
N ASP A 110 -13.95 19.86 10.03
CA ASP A 110 -13.96 19.21 11.35
C ASP A 110 -15.29 18.51 11.67
N ASP A 111 -16.43 19.10 11.29
CA ASP A 111 -17.77 18.52 11.50
C ASP A 111 -18.00 17.28 10.63
N GLU A 112 -17.48 17.29 9.41
CA GLU A 112 -17.57 16.15 8.50
C GLU A 112 -16.66 14.99 8.94
N TRP A 113 -15.47 15.30 9.48
CA TRP A 113 -14.60 14.32 10.12
C TRP A 113 -15.26 13.70 11.35
N PHE A 114 -15.93 14.52 12.17
CA PHE A 114 -16.66 14.05 13.34
C PHE A 114 -17.78 13.06 12.94
N LYS A 115 -18.55 13.39 11.90
CA LYS A 115 -19.64 12.51 11.40
C LYS A 115 -19.12 11.20 10.79
N LEU A 116 -18.02 11.26 10.04
CA LEU A 116 -17.38 10.08 9.46
C LEU A 116 -16.83 9.13 10.53
N ALA A 117 -16.08 9.66 11.50
CA ALA A 117 -15.46 8.88 12.56
C ALA A 117 -16.48 8.23 13.52
N THR A 118 -17.65 8.85 13.66
CA THR A 118 -18.72 8.38 14.55
C THR A 118 -19.77 7.51 13.85
N ASN A 119 -19.60 7.19 12.56
CA ASN A 119 -20.60 6.47 11.74
C ASN A 119 -22.01 7.08 11.83
N GLN A 120 -22.10 8.39 12.05
CA GLN A 120 -23.36 9.12 12.05
C GLN A 120 -23.79 9.35 10.60
N SER A 121 -24.34 8.30 9.99
CA SER A 121 -24.85 8.35 8.63
C SER A 121 -26.19 9.08 8.59
N SER A 122 -26.20 10.31 8.09
CA SER A 122 -27.36 10.83 7.37
C SER A 122 -27.11 10.68 5.87
N GLN A 123 -27.43 9.48 5.36
CA GLN A 123 -27.60 9.05 3.95
C GLN A 123 -26.38 8.46 3.19
N PRO A 124 -26.60 7.41 2.36
CA PRO A 124 -25.57 6.73 1.58
C PRO A 124 -25.08 7.57 0.37
N PRO A 125 -23.84 7.37 -0.11
CA PRO A 125 -23.25 8.24 -1.12
C PRO A 125 -23.89 8.00 -2.49
N ARG A 126 -24.46 9.06 -3.08
CA ARG A 126 -24.88 9.07 -4.49
C ARG A 126 -23.68 9.40 -5.39
N VAL A 127 -23.61 8.67 -6.50
CA VAL A 127 -22.59 8.72 -7.56
C VAL A 127 -22.41 10.13 -8.13
N ALA A 128 -21.16 10.43 -8.48
CA ALA A 128 -20.59 11.69 -8.96
C ALA A 128 -21.28 12.34 -10.17
N ILE A 129 -21.27 13.69 -10.24
CA ILE A 129 -21.24 14.51 -11.47
C ILE A 129 -20.40 15.79 -11.19
N PRO A 130 -19.54 16.26 -12.13
CA PRO A 130 -18.54 17.31 -11.90
C PRO A 130 -19.03 18.69 -12.35
N VAL A 131 -18.56 19.78 -11.72
CA VAL A 131 -18.40 21.07 -12.43
C VAL A 131 -17.51 22.10 -11.70
N GLU A 132 -16.59 22.64 -12.51
CA GLU A 132 -16.11 24.03 -12.65
C GLU A 132 -15.50 24.78 -11.45
N TYR A 133 -14.18 24.97 -11.53
CA TYR A 133 -13.38 25.82 -10.65
C TYR A 133 -13.40 27.27 -11.18
N GLN A 134 -13.91 28.21 -10.39
CA GLN A 134 -13.66 29.63 -10.59
C GLN A 134 -12.74 30.13 -9.47
N GLU A 135 -11.51 30.47 -9.85
CA GLU A 135 -10.51 31.11 -9.01
C GLU A 135 -10.97 32.50 -8.56
N THR A 136 -10.98 32.76 -7.26
CA THR A 136 -10.67 34.11 -6.75
C THR A 136 -9.89 34.00 -5.44
N VAL A 137 -8.65 34.48 -5.47
CA VAL A 137 -7.76 34.63 -4.32
C VAL A 137 -7.58 36.13 -4.08
N ALA A 138 -7.91 36.62 -2.89
CA ALA A 138 -7.28 37.75 -2.17
C ALA A 138 -8.18 38.18 -1.01
N GLY A 139 -7.72 38.43 0.22
CA GLY A 139 -6.36 38.56 0.69
C GLY A 139 -6.29 38.54 2.21
N ILE A 140 -5.13 38.12 2.72
CA ILE A 140 -4.76 38.20 4.13
C ILE A 140 -3.72 39.32 4.23
N GLN A 141 -4.05 40.39 4.96
CA GLN A 141 -3.13 41.47 5.27
C GLN A 141 -2.18 41.01 6.39
N LEU A 142 -0.88 40.88 6.10
CA LEU A 142 0.13 40.65 7.13
C LEU A 142 0.63 42.00 7.68
N GLY A 143 0.66 42.09 9.01
CA GLY A 143 0.95 43.29 9.79
C GLY A 143 2.37 43.84 9.63
N THR A 144 2.46 45.16 9.74
CA THR A 144 3.68 45.96 9.59
C THR A 144 4.61 45.85 10.81
N THR A 145 5.86 45.46 10.60
CA THR A 145 6.95 45.64 11.58
C THR A 145 7.67 46.97 11.36
N GLY A 146 7.77 47.77 12.41
CA GLY A 146 8.42 49.08 12.39
C GLY A 146 9.94 48.99 12.46
N ARG A 147 10.60 49.83 11.66
CA ARG A 147 11.99 50.30 11.86
C ARG A 147 11.94 51.81 12.07
N ARG A 148 12.39 52.29 13.23
CA ARG A 148 12.69 53.72 13.48
C ARG A 148 14.09 54.03 12.94
N ASN A 149 14.29 55.20 12.36
CA ASN A 149 15.60 55.83 12.21
C ASN A 149 15.45 57.35 12.31
N ALA A 150 16.03 57.92 13.38
CA ALA A 150 16.64 59.26 13.50
C ALA A 150 16.67 59.63 15.00
#